data_AF-A0A2S7QE11-F1
#
_entry.id   AF-A0A2S7QE11-F1
#
_cell.length_a   1.000
_cell.length_b   1.000
_cell.length_c   1.000
_cell.angle_alpha   90.00
_cell.angle_beta   90.00
_cell.angle_gamma   90.00
#
_symmetry.space_group_name_H-M   'P 1'
#
loop_
_entity.id
_entity.type
_entity.pdbx_description
1 polymer ?
#
loop_
_entity_poly.entity_id
_entity_poly.type
_entity_poly.pdbx_seq_one_letter_code
_entity_poly.pdbx_strand_id
1 'polypeptide(L)'
;MLLSRIPILLLSLIPSTLATQLVLTIPSSPQLPNPSVLPSSTYATLSTLSSVYTAPLSYTNAFSFRNLTYGSYLLTISSPTHDFVPYRIDIHVPLPNSDTPVIEAFTTFRGNEWSNKGESITIEKIGEDKFKAEVKVLGERGYYIERVGFSPLSLLQNPMILLAGFSMVLVFGMPYLMDNMDPELKAEFEERHKGGITGGGANPANPLQNFDAAAWLAGSSGGKKSEGGATSAERGITR
;
A
#
# COMPACT_ATOMS: atom_id res chain seq x y z
N MET A 1 58.37 39.75 -49.42
CA MET A 1 58.18 38.97 -48.19
C MET A 1 56.69 38.96 -47.89
N LEU A 2 56.03 37.83 -48.11
CA LEU A 2 54.57 37.70 -48.06
C LEU A 2 54.04 37.86 -46.63
N LEU A 3 53.05 38.72 -46.46
CA LEU A 3 52.20 38.81 -45.26
C LEU A 3 51.34 37.55 -45.16
N SER A 4 51.51 36.77 -44.10
CA SER A 4 50.57 35.70 -43.72
C SER A 4 49.62 36.25 -42.65
N ARG A 5 48.37 36.52 -43.05
CA ARG A 5 47.26 36.83 -42.12
C ARG A 5 46.59 35.51 -41.73
N ILE A 6 46.67 35.15 -40.46
CA ILE A 6 45.97 34.02 -39.86
C ILE A 6 44.53 34.48 -39.55
N PRO A 7 43.47 33.84 -40.08
CA PRO A 7 42.11 34.09 -39.61
C PRO A 7 41.86 33.21 -38.38
N ILE A 8 41.87 33.82 -37.19
CA ILE A 8 41.29 33.23 -35.98
C ILE A 8 39.79 33.53 -36.03
N LEU A 9 38.99 32.63 -36.59
CA LEU A 9 37.55 32.73 -36.51
C LEU A 9 36.92 31.34 -36.56
N LEU A 10 37.03 30.64 -35.44
CA LEU A 10 36.21 29.47 -35.13
C LEU A 10 35.67 29.65 -33.70
N LEU A 11 34.83 30.68 -33.51
CA LEU A 11 34.01 30.78 -32.32
C LEU A 11 32.90 29.76 -32.49
N SER A 12 33.11 28.59 -31.89
CA SER A 12 32.19 27.46 -31.84
C SER A 12 30.76 27.91 -31.58
N LEU A 13 29.82 27.45 -32.42
CA LEU A 13 28.40 27.41 -32.08
C LEU A 13 28.25 26.56 -30.80
N ILE A 14 28.24 27.20 -29.65
CA ILE A 14 27.79 26.57 -28.41
C ILE A 14 26.27 26.55 -28.54
N PRO A 15 25.62 25.37 -28.62
CA PRO A 15 24.16 25.33 -28.56
C PRO A 15 23.75 25.92 -27.21
N SER A 16 23.03 27.04 -27.23
CA SER A 16 22.41 27.62 -26.05
C SER A 16 21.36 26.66 -25.54
N THR A 17 21.75 25.75 -24.65
CA THR A 17 20.82 24.88 -23.95
C THR A 17 20.07 25.75 -22.94
N LEU A 18 18.80 26.05 -23.23
CA LEU A 18 17.89 26.62 -22.23
C LEU A 18 17.89 25.71 -21.00
N ALA A 19 18.29 26.27 -19.86
CA ALA A 19 18.50 25.53 -18.63
C ALA A 19 17.25 25.63 -17.76
N THR A 20 16.33 24.68 -17.90
CA THR A 20 15.12 24.65 -17.09
C THR A 20 15.44 24.25 -15.65
N GLN A 21 14.90 25.00 -14.68
CA GLN A 21 14.99 24.70 -13.26
C GLN A 21 13.63 24.23 -12.73
N LEU A 22 13.60 23.02 -12.17
CA LEU A 22 12.41 22.44 -11.55
C LEU A 22 12.61 22.35 -10.03
N VAL A 23 11.67 22.90 -9.30
CA VAL A 23 11.63 22.86 -7.83
C VAL A 23 10.43 22.02 -7.41
N LEU A 24 10.68 20.98 -6.62
CA LEU A 24 9.64 20.11 -6.11
C LEU A 24 9.47 20.37 -4.61
N THR A 25 8.27 20.72 -4.17
CA THR A 25 8.00 21.01 -2.76
C THR A 25 7.15 19.92 -2.13
N ILE A 26 7.43 19.60 -0.87
CA ILE A 26 6.65 18.64 -0.08
C ILE A 26 5.67 19.45 0.79
N PRO A 27 4.36 19.45 0.47
CA PRO A 27 3.37 20.14 1.28
C PRO A 27 3.06 19.35 2.57
N SER A 28 2.56 20.05 3.59
CA SER A 28 1.95 19.42 4.76
C SER A 28 0.69 18.65 4.33
N SER A 29 0.61 17.38 4.71
CA SER A 29 -0.51 16.48 4.40
C SER A 29 -0.93 15.68 5.64
N PRO A 30 -2.11 15.04 5.67
CA PRO A 30 -2.51 14.19 6.79
C PRO A 30 -1.49 13.07 7.10
N GLN A 31 -0.85 12.53 6.07
CA GLN A 31 0.18 11.49 6.16
C GLN A 31 1.53 12.05 6.64
N LEU A 32 1.80 13.33 6.37
CA LEU A 32 3.01 14.03 6.81
C LEU A 32 2.66 15.46 7.24
N PRO A 33 2.22 15.67 8.49
CA PRO A 33 1.79 16.98 8.96
C PRO A 33 2.91 18.02 8.96
N ASN A 34 4.13 17.59 9.32
CA ASN A 34 5.32 18.43 9.32
C ASN A 34 6.41 17.83 8.40
N PRO A 35 6.62 18.39 7.21
CA PRO A 35 7.65 17.92 6.27
C PRO A 35 9.07 18.00 6.80
N SER A 36 9.33 18.84 7.81
CA SER A 36 10.67 19.01 8.41
C SER A 36 11.11 17.81 9.27
N VAL A 37 10.22 16.84 9.51
CA VAL A 37 10.52 15.57 10.20
C VAL A 37 11.25 14.60 9.26
N LEU A 38 11.23 14.85 7.95
CA LEU A 38 11.94 14.01 7.00
C LEU A 38 13.45 14.04 7.26
N PRO A 39 14.11 12.88 7.23
CA PRO A 39 15.55 12.81 7.48
C PRO A 39 16.33 13.45 6.33
N SER A 40 17.52 13.96 6.65
CA SER A 40 18.45 14.56 5.69
C SER A 40 18.95 13.58 4.62
N SER A 41 18.83 12.28 4.86
CA SER A 41 19.09 11.22 3.88
C SER A 41 18.01 11.11 2.80
N THR A 42 16.98 11.95 2.84
CA THR A 42 15.93 12.00 1.82
C THR A 42 16.45 12.72 0.58
N TYR A 43 16.31 12.10 -0.59
CA TYR A 43 16.71 12.69 -1.86
C TYR A 43 15.73 12.34 -2.98
N ALA A 44 15.63 13.22 -3.95
CA ALA A 44 14.87 13.03 -5.18
C ALA A 44 15.81 12.65 -6.32
N THR A 45 15.36 11.77 -7.20
CA THR A 45 16.07 11.33 -8.40
C THR A 45 15.17 11.48 -9.61
N LEU A 46 15.66 12.19 -10.63
CA LEU A 46 15.07 12.27 -11.96
C LEU A 46 15.90 11.42 -12.92
N SER A 47 15.34 10.32 -13.40
CA SER A 47 16.00 9.44 -14.35
C SER A 47 15.41 9.58 -15.75
N THR A 48 16.28 9.67 -16.75
CA THR A 48 15.96 9.55 -18.18
C THR A 48 16.65 8.31 -18.76
N LEU A 49 16.53 8.09 -20.07
CA LEU A 49 17.29 7.04 -20.75
C LEU A 49 18.81 7.27 -20.72
N SER A 50 19.28 8.52 -20.69
CA SER A 50 20.70 8.85 -20.88
C SER A 50 21.38 9.44 -19.64
N SER A 51 20.59 10.02 -18.73
CA SER A 51 21.10 10.83 -17.62
C SER A 51 20.23 10.65 -16.38
N VAL A 52 20.88 10.77 -15.22
CA VAL A 52 20.24 10.73 -13.91
C VAL A 52 20.65 11.97 -13.15
N TYR A 53 19.67 12.70 -12.66
CA TYR A 53 19.85 13.88 -11.83
C TYR A 53 19.39 13.55 -10.42
N THR A 54 20.13 14.01 -9.41
CA THR A 54 19.80 13.80 -8.00
C THR A 54 19.81 15.14 -7.29
N ALA A 55 18.82 15.36 -6.42
CA ALA A 55 18.71 16.54 -5.59
C ALA A 55 18.42 16.13 -4.13
N PRO A 56 19.25 16.56 -3.16
CA PRO A 56 18.98 16.33 -1.75
C PRO A 56 17.82 17.22 -1.26
N LEU A 57 17.19 16.83 -0.15
CA LEU A 57 16.17 17.64 0.51
C LEU A 57 16.77 18.93 1.07
N SER A 58 16.23 20.07 0.66
CA SER A 58 16.57 21.40 1.18
C SER A 58 15.88 21.67 2.52
N TYR A 59 16.40 22.63 3.30
CA TYR A 59 15.79 23.16 4.52
C TYR A 59 14.37 23.73 4.30
N THR A 60 14.04 24.10 3.07
CA THR A 60 12.72 24.57 2.66
C THR A 60 11.76 23.44 2.31
N ASN A 61 12.09 22.18 2.65
CA ASN A 61 11.33 20.97 2.30
C ASN A 61 11.11 20.83 0.79
N ALA A 62 12.15 21.14 0.02
CA ALA A 62 12.11 21.16 -1.44
C ALA A 62 13.33 20.49 -2.08
N PHE A 63 13.16 19.98 -3.30
CA PHE A 63 14.22 19.47 -4.16
C PHE A 63 14.41 20.41 -5.35
N SER A 64 15.65 20.80 -5.65
CA SER A 64 15.94 21.68 -6.79
C SER A 64 16.76 20.96 -7.83
N PHE A 65 16.19 20.78 -9.02
CA PHE A 65 16.89 20.29 -10.20
C PHE A 65 17.19 21.45 -11.14
N ARG A 66 18.40 21.49 -11.68
CA ARG A 66 18.88 22.55 -12.57
C ARG A 66 19.39 21.94 -13.86
N ASN A 67 19.41 22.73 -14.93
CA ASN A 67 19.91 22.34 -16.25
C ASN A 67 19.18 21.11 -16.81
N LEU A 68 17.86 21.04 -16.60
CA LEU A 68 17.05 19.99 -17.19
C LEU A 68 16.85 20.26 -18.68
N THR A 69 17.06 19.22 -19.49
CA THR A 69 16.85 19.28 -20.95
C THR A 69 15.44 18.84 -21.32
N TYR A 70 15.04 19.05 -22.57
CA TYR A 70 13.78 18.54 -23.08
C TYR A 70 13.76 17.00 -23.05
N GLY A 71 12.59 16.42 -22.75
CA GLY A 71 12.39 14.98 -22.68
C GLY A 71 11.50 14.55 -21.54
N SER A 72 11.36 13.23 -21.41
CA SER A 72 10.56 12.59 -20.38
C SER A 72 11.44 12.04 -19.27
N TYR A 73 11.06 12.33 -18.03
CA TYR A 73 11.78 11.99 -16.81
C TYR A 73 10.89 11.17 -15.90
N LEU A 74 11.48 10.20 -15.20
CA LEU A 74 10.85 9.53 -14.08
C LEU A 74 11.41 10.12 -12.78
N LEU A 75 10.54 10.77 -12.01
CA LEU A 75 10.81 11.26 -10.67
C LEU A 75 10.52 10.18 -9.64
N THR A 76 11.51 9.90 -8.82
CA THR A 76 11.38 9.07 -7.61
C THR A 76 11.99 9.79 -6.43
N ILE A 77 11.35 9.68 -5.27
CA ILE A 77 11.88 10.22 -4.02
C ILE A 77 12.16 9.05 -3.11
N SER A 78 13.39 9.01 -2.61
CA SER A 78 13.83 7.99 -1.67
C SER A 78 13.97 8.64 -0.29
N SER A 79 13.22 8.11 0.67
CA SER A 79 13.36 8.43 2.07
C SER A 79 13.31 7.13 2.87
N PRO A 80 14.07 7.01 3.97
CA PRO A 80 13.97 5.86 4.83
C PRO A 80 12.71 5.88 5.69
N THR A 81 12.01 7.00 5.89
CA THR A 81 10.85 7.02 6.81
C THR A 81 9.51 7.03 6.09
N HIS A 82 9.42 7.60 4.90
CA HIS A 82 8.15 7.77 4.18
C HIS A 82 8.26 7.34 2.73
N ASP A 83 7.16 6.84 2.20
CA ASP A 83 7.01 6.53 0.78
C ASP A 83 6.32 7.68 0.04
N PHE A 84 6.73 7.90 -1.20
CA PHE A 84 6.26 8.98 -2.06
C PHE A 84 5.71 8.43 -3.35
N VAL A 85 4.77 9.16 -3.94
CA VAL A 85 4.22 8.83 -5.26
C VAL A 85 5.32 9.05 -6.33
N PRO A 86 5.57 8.10 -7.24
CA PRO A 86 6.45 8.36 -8.37
C PRO A 86 5.72 9.18 -9.43
N TYR A 87 6.45 10.06 -10.10
CA TYR A 87 5.90 10.94 -11.13
C TYR A 87 6.64 10.81 -12.44
N ARG A 88 5.92 10.96 -13.54
CA ARG A 88 6.46 11.20 -14.87
C ARG A 88 6.42 12.69 -15.14
N ILE A 89 7.55 13.26 -15.53
CA ILE A 89 7.67 14.68 -15.86
C ILE A 89 8.09 14.80 -17.32
N ASP A 90 7.24 15.39 -18.14
CA ASP A 90 7.50 15.65 -19.55
C ASP A 90 7.86 17.13 -19.71
N ILE A 91 9.07 17.43 -20.20
CA ILE A 91 9.53 18.78 -20.54
C ILE A 91 9.51 18.90 -22.06
N HIS A 92 8.57 19.68 -22.57
CA HIS A 92 8.39 19.90 -24.00
C HIS A 92 9.23 21.07 -24.50
N VAL A 93 9.59 21.02 -25.78
CA VAL A 93 10.25 22.13 -26.47
C VAL A 93 9.31 23.35 -26.47
N PRO A 94 9.83 24.57 -26.24
CA PRO A 94 9.02 25.78 -26.29
C PRO A 94 8.27 25.91 -27.62
N LEU A 95 7.03 26.38 -27.57
CA LEU A 95 6.25 26.64 -28.78
C LEU A 95 6.86 27.81 -29.56
N PRO A 96 6.71 27.88 -30.90
CA PRO A 96 7.30 28.96 -31.69
C PRO A 96 6.83 30.38 -31.31
N ASN A 97 5.74 30.50 -30.54
CA ASN A 97 5.18 31.77 -30.05
C ASN A 97 5.49 32.04 -28.56
N SER A 98 6.21 31.15 -27.87
CA SER A 98 6.55 31.30 -26.46
C SER A 98 7.96 30.76 -26.22
N ASP A 99 8.85 31.59 -25.68
CA ASP A 99 10.23 31.20 -25.40
C ASP A 99 10.36 30.24 -24.21
N THR A 100 9.24 29.95 -23.52
CA THR A 100 9.27 29.15 -22.29
C THR A 100 8.76 27.74 -22.51
N PRO A 101 9.44 26.72 -21.95
CA PRO A 101 9.05 25.33 -22.13
C PRO A 101 7.75 25.02 -21.39
N VAL A 102 6.97 24.10 -21.96
CA VAL A 102 5.78 23.55 -21.31
C VAL A 102 6.20 22.31 -20.53
N ILE A 103 5.90 22.27 -19.23
CA ILE A 103 6.18 21.12 -18.38
C ILE A 103 4.86 20.53 -17.92
N GLU A 104 4.75 19.20 -18.03
CA GLU A 104 3.62 18.44 -17.54
C GLU A 104 4.12 17.37 -16.56
N ALA A 105 3.42 17.19 -15.45
CA ALA A 105 3.71 16.14 -14.48
C ALA A 105 2.50 15.25 -14.29
N PHE A 106 2.73 13.93 -14.32
CA PHE A 106 1.69 12.92 -14.15
C PHE A 106 2.12 11.93 -13.08
N THR A 107 1.19 11.50 -12.24
CA THR A 107 1.39 10.32 -11.39
C THR A 107 1.64 9.09 -12.26
N THR A 108 2.54 8.23 -11.82
CA THR A 108 2.81 6.96 -12.50
C THR A 108 2.86 5.81 -11.50
N PHE A 109 2.75 4.59 -12.00
CA PHE A 109 2.83 3.37 -11.19
C PHE A 109 3.81 2.41 -11.84
N ARG A 110 4.64 1.77 -11.00
CA ARG A 110 5.57 0.75 -11.49
C ARG A 110 4.79 -0.42 -12.08
N GLY A 111 5.22 -0.89 -13.24
CA GLY A 111 4.59 -2.00 -13.96
C GLY A 111 3.60 -1.58 -15.05
N ASN A 112 3.25 -0.30 -15.15
CA ASN A 112 2.41 0.21 -16.24
C ASN A 112 3.26 0.64 -17.45
N GLU A 113 2.64 0.64 -18.63
CA GLU A 113 3.26 1.20 -19.84
C GLU A 113 3.57 2.69 -19.67
N TRP A 114 4.66 3.16 -20.29
CA TRP A 114 5.08 4.56 -20.19
C TRP A 114 4.00 5.52 -20.69
N SER A 115 3.27 5.16 -21.75
CA SER A 115 2.15 5.90 -22.34
C SER A 115 0.96 6.10 -21.38
N ASN A 116 0.82 5.25 -20.37
CA ASN A 116 -0.26 5.33 -19.38
C ASN A 116 0.06 6.44 -18.36
N LYS A 117 -0.58 7.59 -18.55
CA LYS A 117 -0.46 8.77 -17.67
C LYS A 117 -1.59 8.74 -16.64
N GLY A 118 -1.24 8.87 -15.36
CA GLY A 118 -2.21 8.98 -14.27
C GLY A 118 -2.77 10.40 -14.08
N GLU A 119 -3.16 10.71 -12.84
CA GLU A 119 -3.55 12.07 -12.40
C GLU A 119 -2.44 13.07 -12.75
N SER A 120 -2.83 14.17 -13.42
CA SER A 120 -1.94 15.29 -13.72
C SER A 120 -1.78 16.17 -12.49
N ILE A 121 -0.56 16.63 -12.22
CA ILE A 121 -0.27 17.61 -11.18
C ILE A 121 -0.10 18.98 -11.82
N THR A 122 -0.64 19.99 -11.16
CA THR A 122 -0.41 21.38 -11.52
C THR A 122 1.05 21.76 -11.30
N ILE A 123 1.67 22.28 -12.37
CA ILE A 123 3.00 22.89 -12.29
C ILE A 123 2.82 24.40 -12.36
N GLU A 124 3.30 25.10 -11.34
CA GLU A 124 3.29 26.54 -11.25
C GLU A 124 4.57 27.12 -11.86
N LYS A 125 4.43 28.07 -12.78
CA LYS A 125 5.56 28.83 -13.31
C LYS A 125 5.86 30.01 -12.38
N ILE A 126 7.02 30.01 -11.72
CA ILE A 126 7.44 31.06 -10.77
C ILE A 126 8.34 32.11 -11.45
N GLY A 127 9.08 31.71 -12.47
CA GLY A 127 9.94 32.60 -13.25
C GLY A 127 9.99 32.18 -14.71
N GLU A 128 10.87 32.80 -15.49
CA GLU A 128 11.02 32.51 -16.92
C GLU A 128 11.34 31.02 -17.17
N ASP A 129 12.34 30.51 -16.45
CA ASP A 129 12.80 29.11 -16.52
C ASP A 129 12.62 28.33 -15.20
N LYS A 130 11.82 28.85 -14.27
CA LYS A 130 11.64 28.27 -12.93
C LYS A 130 10.22 27.76 -12.74
N PHE A 131 10.12 26.47 -12.48
CA PHE A 131 8.87 25.76 -12.31
C PHE A 131 8.80 25.12 -10.93
N LYS A 132 7.61 25.12 -10.33
CA LYS A 132 7.33 24.51 -9.04
C LYS A 132 6.24 23.47 -9.18
N ALA A 133 6.44 22.30 -8.58
CA ALA A 133 5.41 21.27 -8.48
C ALA A 133 5.37 20.70 -7.06
N GLU A 134 4.20 20.25 -6.64
CA GLU A 134 4.00 19.65 -5.33
C GLU A 134 4.01 18.12 -5.42
N VAL A 135 4.65 17.49 -4.44
CA VAL A 135 4.81 16.04 -4.38
C VAL A 135 3.97 15.49 -3.22
N LYS A 136 3.17 14.47 -3.49
CA LYS A 136 2.33 13.79 -2.50
C LYS A 136 3.09 12.67 -1.79
N VAL A 137 2.87 12.57 -0.48
CA VAL A 137 3.37 11.49 0.40
C VAL A 137 2.31 10.39 0.46
N LEU A 138 2.72 9.13 0.33
CA LEU A 138 1.83 7.97 0.43
C LEU A 138 1.57 7.57 1.89
N GLY A 139 2.62 7.53 2.71
CA GLY A 139 2.54 7.15 4.11
C GLY A 139 3.90 6.85 4.73
N GLU A 140 3.90 6.51 6.01
CA GLU A 140 5.08 6.05 6.73
C GLU A 140 5.47 4.62 6.32
N ARG A 141 6.78 4.36 6.29
CA ARG A 141 7.35 3.09 5.87
C ARG A 141 7.59 2.17 7.08
N GLY A 142 6.77 1.13 7.20
CA GLY A 142 6.95 0.08 8.19
C GLY A 142 8.01 -0.94 7.75
N TYR A 143 9.13 -1.01 8.46
CA TYR A 143 10.16 -2.06 8.25
C TYR A 143 9.98 -3.27 9.16
N TYR A 144 9.25 -3.08 10.25
CA TYR A 144 9.10 -4.08 11.29
C TYR A 144 7.70 -4.66 11.24
N ILE A 145 7.63 -5.96 11.48
CA ILE A 145 6.38 -6.65 11.74
C ILE A 145 6.32 -6.81 13.26
N GLU A 146 5.28 -6.25 13.86
CA GLU A 146 5.05 -6.45 15.29
C GLU A 146 4.83 -7.93 15.59
N ARG A 147 5.48 -8.43 16.64
CA ARG A 147 5.26 -9.80 17.08
C ARG A 147 3.88 -9.87 17.72
N VAL A 148 3.06 -10.82 17.26
CA VAL A 148 1.79 -11.12 17.92
C VAL A 148 2.10 -11.58 19.34
N GLY A 149 1.83 -10.70 20.31
CA GLY A 149 1.99 -10.98 21.73
C GLY A 149 0.84 -11.83 22.27
N PHE A 150 0.99 -12.28 23.51
CA PHE A 150 -0.12 -12.88 24.24
C PHE A 150 -1.13 -11.78 24.62
N SER A 151 -2.29 -11.77 23.96
CA SER A 151 -3.42 -10.92 24.34
C SER A 151 -4.50 -11.79 24.98
N PRO A 152 -4.80 -11.61 26.29
CA PRO A 152 -5.88 -12.35 26.96
C PRO A 152 -7.22 -12.22 26.25
N LEU A 153 -7.47 -11.04 25.64
CA LEU A 153 -8.69 -10.77 24.89
C LEU A 153 -8.71 -11.53 23.56
N SER A 154 -7.58 -11.62 22.85
CA SER A 154 -7.47 -12.43 21.63
C SER A 154 -7.55 -13.93 21.91
N LEU A 155 -7.11 -14.36 23.09
CA LEU A 155 -7.23 -15.73 23.56
C LEU A 155 -8.70 -16.09 23.86
N LEU A 156 -9.45 -15.18 24.48
CA LEU A 156 -10.90 -15.33 24.65
C LEU A 156 -11.66 -15.29 23.32
N GLN A 157 -11.22 -14.50 22.33
CA GLN A 157 -11.84 -14.45 21.00
C GLN A 157 -11.53 -15.69 20.15
N ASN A 158 -10.64 -16.58 20.60
CA ASN A 158 -10.34 -17.80 19.88
C ASN A 158 -11.49 -18.82 20.04
N PRO A 159 -12.17 -19.22 18.94
CA PRO A 159 -13.34 -20.10 19.01
C PRO A 159 -13.02 -21.46 19.64
N MET A 160 -11.80 -21.98 19.44
CA MET A 160 -11.39 -23.25 20.05
C MET A 160 -11.28 -23.16 21.56
N ILE A 161 -10.83 -22.00 22.07
CA ILE A 161 -10.67 -21.79 23.51
C ILE A 161 -12.02 -21.52 24.18
N LEU A 162 -12.93 -20.80 23.51
CA LEU A 162 -14.31 -20.64 24.00
C LEU A 162 -15.05 -21.97 24.07
N LEU A 163 -14.93 -22.80 23.02
CA LEU A 163 -15.53 -24.13 23.03
C LEU A 163 -14.91 -25.01 24.13
N ALA A 164 -13.59 -24.98 24.29
CA ALA A 164 -12.92 -25.67 25.38
C ALA A 164 -13.41 -25.19 26.76
N GLY A 165 -13.49 -23.88 26.98
CA GLY A 165 -13.99 -23.29 28.23
C GLY A 165 -15.46 -23.62 28.50
N PHE A 166 -16.33 -23.49 27.50
CA PHE A 166 -17.74 -23.85 27.59
C PHE A 166 -17.92 -25.35 27.89
N SER A 167 -17.14 -26.22 27.23
CA SER A 167 -17.16 -27.66 27.50
C SER A 167 -16.73 -27.99 28.94
N MET A 168 -15.72 -27.28 29.46
CA MET A 168 -15.27 -27.43 30.85
C MET A 168 -16.38 -27.02 31.83
N VAL A 169 -17.09 -25.92 31.56
CA VAL A 169 -18.25 -25.50 32.36
C VAL A 169 -19.36 -26.54 32.34
N LEU A 170 -19.66 -27.17 31.20
CA LEU A 170 -20.67 -28.23 31.14
C LEU A 170 -20.25 -29.48 31.92
N VAL A 171 -19.02 -29.96 31.74
CA VAL A 171 -18.53 -31.19 32.41
C VAL A 171 -18.56 -31.04 33.93
N PHE A 172 -18.13 -29.89 34.45
CA PHE A 172 -18.07 -29.67 35.90
C PHE A 172 -19.34 -29.03 36.48
N GLY A 173 -20.12 -28.31 35.67
CA GLY A 173 -21.33 -27.62 36.10
C GLY A 173 -22.61 -28.45 35.99
N MET A 174 -22.71 -29.35 35.02
CA MET A 174 -23.89 -30.22 34.87
C MET A 174 -24.15 -31.11 36.09
N PRO A 175 -23.15 -31.74 36.75
CA PRO A 175 -23.39 -32.50 37.97
C PRO A 175 -24.04 -31.66 39.07
N TYR A 176 -23.60 -30.41 39.24
CA TYR A 176 -24.15 -29.50 40.25
C TYR A 176 -25.58 -29.04 39.93
N LEU A 177 -25.89 -28.82 38.65
CA LEU A 177 -27.24 -28.53 38.18
C LEU A 177 -28.15 -29.73 38.42
N MET A 178 -27.69 -30.93 38.08
CA MET A 178 -28.45 -32.16 38.30
C MET A 178 -28.71 -32.38 39.80
N ASP A 179 -27.75 -32.17 40.69
CA ASP A 179 -27.97 -32.36 42.12
C ASP A 179 -29.09 -31.48 42.70
N ASN A 180 -29.31 -30.28 42.13
CA ASN A 180 -30.34 -29.33 42.55
C ASN A 180 -31.65 -29.37 41.72
N MET A 181 -31.79 -30.30 40.77
CA MET A 181 -33.02 -30.45 39.96
C MET A 181 -34.07 -31.37 40.59
N ASP A 182 -35.34 -31.07 40.34
CA ASP A 182 -36.50 -31.83 40.79
C ASP A 182 -36.55 -33.23 40.12
N PRO A 183 -37.05 -34.30 40.79
CA PRO A 183 -37.01 -35.68 40.27
C PRO A 183 -37.72 -35.86 38.92
N GLU A 184 -38.78 -35.10 38.65
CA GLU A 184 -39.55 -35.15 37.40
C GLU A 184 -38.74 -34.62 36.21
N LEU A 185 -38.00 -33.53 36.41
CA LEU A 185 -37.12 -32.93 35.39
C LEU A 185 -35.87 -33.77 35.11
N LYS A 186 -35.35 -34.47 36.13
CA LYS A 186 -34.24 -35.44 35.98
C LYS A 186 -34.65 -36.60 35.10
N ALA A 187 -35.83 -37.17 35.36
CA ALA A 187 -36.35 -38.29 34.59
C ALA A 187 -36.60 -37.90 33.12
N GLU A 188 -37.18 -36.72 32.85
CA GLU A 188 -37.34 -36.25 31.46
C GLU A 188 -35.97 -36.05 30.78
N PHE A 189 -34.99 -35.49 31.48
CA PHE A 189 -33.64 -35.28 30.93
C PHE A 189 -32.93 -36.61 30.60
N GLU A 190 -33.06 -37.63 31.47
CA GLU A 190 -32.53 -38.98 31.23
C GLU A 190 -33.23 -39.68 30.05
N GLU A 191 -34.55 -39.51 29.91
CA GLU A 191 -35.31 -40.02 28.77
C GLU A 191 -34.88 -39.37 27.45
N ARG A 192 -34.63 -38.06 27.44
CA ARG A 192 -34.11 -37.32 26.26
C ARG A 192 -32.69 -37.74 25.90
N HIS A 193 -31.83 -38.02 26.90
CA HIS A 193 -30.47 -38.53 26.70
C HIS A 193 -30.44 -39.95 26.11
N LYS A 194 -31.45 -40.78 26.38
CA LYS A 194 -31.62 -42.09 25.73
C LYS A 194 -32.13 -42.00 24.29
N GLY A 195 -32.69 -40.87 23.87
CA GLY A 195 -33.52 -40.76 22.66
C GLY A 195 -32.99 -39.95 21.47
N GLY A 196 -31.97 -39.08 21.60
CA GLY A 196 -31.47 -38.38 20.40
C GLY A 196 -30.42 -37.28 20.58
N ILE A 197 -29.57 -37.15 19.55
CA ILE A 197 -28.53 -36.13 19.29
C ILE A 197 -27.33 -36.04 20.27
N THR A 198 -27.42 -36.60 21.47
CA THR A 198 -26.25 -36.88 22.34
C THR A 198 -25.84 -38.35 22.32
N GLY A 199 -26.44 -39.14 21.41
CA GLY A 199 -26.21 -40.57 21.19
C GLY A 199 -24.89 -40.93 20.52
N GLY A 200 -23.81 -40.24 20.89
CA GLY A 200 -22.44 -40.66 20.62
C GLY A 200 -21.68 -40.60 21.93
N GLY A 201 -21.50 -41.75 22.58
CA GLY A 201 -20.51 -41.97 23.64
C GLY A 201 -20.69 -41.17 24.93
N ALA A 202 -21.31 -41.80 25.92
CA ALA A 202 -20.94 -41.59 27.31
C ALA A 202 -19.46 -41.97 27.48
N ASN A 203 -18.58 -41.00 27.30
CA ASN A 203 -17.29 -40.99 27.96
C ASN A 203 -17.10 -39.59 28.55
N PRO A 204 -17.27 -39.40 29.87
CA PRO A 204 -17.12 -38.09 30.52
C PRO A 204 -15.67 -37.57 30.45
N ALA A 205 -14.76 -38.32 29.82
CA ALA A 205 -13.35 -38.01 29.67
C ALA A 205 -12.99 -37.20 28.41
N ASN A 206 -13.87 -37.00 27.42
CA ASN A 206 -13.48 -36.29 26.19
C ASN A 206 -14.65 -35.59 25.44
N PRO A 207 -15.03 -34.36 25.86
CA PRO A 207 -16.06 -33.55 25.18
C PRO A 207 -15.72 -33.15 23.75
N LEU A 208 -14.43 -33.20 23.38
CA LEU A 208 -13.93 -32.74 22.08
C LEU A 208 -14.11 -33.78 20.96
N GLN A 209 -14.27 -35.07 21.30
CA GLN A 209 -14.39 -36.15 20.31
C GLN A 209 -15.81 -36.32 19.75
N ASN A 210 -16.82 -35.89 20.50
CA ASN A 210 -18.23 -36.08 20.13
C ASN A 210 -18.87 -34.79 19.57
N PHE A 211 -18.08 -33.72 19.43
CA PHE A 211 -18.49 -32.51 18.73
C PHE A 211 -18.21 -32.69 17.23
N ASP A 212 -19.25 -33.04 16.46
CA ASP A 212 -19.18 -33.08 15.00
C ASP A 212 -19.08 -31.65 14.44
N ALA A 213 -17.85 -31.13 14.45
CA ALA A 213 -17.53 -29.81 13.94
C ALA A 213 -17.87 -29.66 12.44
N ALA A 214 -17.87 -30.77 11.69
CA ALA A 214 -18.22 -30.78 10.28
C ALA A 214 -19.73 -30.58 10.07
N ALA A 215 -20.58 -31.21 10.88
CA ALA A 215 -22.03 -30.99 10.82
C ALA A 215 -22.42 -29.54 11.20
N TRP A 216 -21.74 -28.94 12.19
CA TRP A 216 -22.02 -27.56 12.61
C TRP A 216 -21.58 -26.52 11.54
N LEU A 217 -20.41 -26.70 10.93
CA LEU A 217 -19.93 -25.84 9.84
C LEU A 217 -20.72 -26.03 8.53
N ALA A 218 -21.15 -27.27 8.25
CA ALA A 218 -22.06 -27.55 7.13
C ALA A 218 -23.42 -26.85 7.31
N GLY A 219 -23.94 -26.80 8.54
CA GLY A 219 -25.18 -26.09 8.88
C GLY A 219 -25.07 -24.57 8.83
N SER A 220 -23.92 -23.98 9.18
CA SER A 220 -23.73 -22.52 9.16
C SER A 220 -23.38 -21.94 7.77
N SER A 221 -23.11 -22.79 6.78
CA SER A 221 -22.81 -22.37 5.39
C SER A 221 -24.04 -22.31 4.46
N GLY A 222 -25.23 -22.63 4.97
CA GLY A 222 -26.47 -22.73 4.21
C GLY A 222 -27.20 -21.41 3.96
N GLY A 223 -26.55 -20.43 3.31
CA GLY A 223 -27.17 -19.18 2.88
C GLY A 223 -27.26 -19.05 1.35
N LYS A 224 -28.38 -19.51 0.77
CA LYS A 224 -28.90 -19.26 -0.60
C LYS A 224 -27.96 -19.44 -1.81
N LYS A 225 -28.15 -20.55 -2.54
CA LYS A 225 -27.99 -20.59 -4.00
C LYS A 225 -29.25 -19.98 -4.65
N SER A 226 -29.11 -18.86 -5.36
CA SER A 226 -29.98 -18.55 -6.50
C SER A 226 -29.16 -18.69 -7.78
N GLU A 227 -29.72 -19.49 -8.67
CA GLU A 227 -29.25 -19.81 -10.01
C GLU A 227 -29.25 -18.56 -10.92
N GLY A 228 -28.20 -18.40 -11.72
CA GLY A 228 -28.07 -17.31 -12.69
C GLY A 228 -26.66 -17.30 -13.29
N GLY A 229 -26.49 -17.93 -14.45
CA GLY A 229 -25.19 -18.26 -15.03
C GLY A 229 -24.42 -17.12 -15.68
N ALA A 230 -23.13 -17.36 -15.90
CA ALA A 230 -22.40 -17.10 -17.14
C ALA A 230 -20.91 -17.44 -16.93
N THR A 231 -20.40 -18.32 -17.78
CA THR A 231 -19.02 -18.44 -18.27
C THR A 231 -17.89 -17.78 -17.47
N SER A 232 -16.94 -18.57 -16.98
CA SER A 232 -15.57 -18.08 -16.78
C SER A 232 -14.54 -19.13 -17.14
N ALA A 233 -13.64 -18.66 -17.98
CA ALA A 233 -12.58 -19.37 -18.65
C ALA A 233 -11.52 -19.87 -17.68
N GLU A 234 -11.02 -21.05 -18.00
CA GLU A 234 -9.83 -21.68 -17.46
C GLU A 234 -8.61 -20.77 -17.69
N ARG A 235 -7.95 -20.36 -16.60
CA ARG A 235 -6.55 -19.93 -16.62
C ARG A 235 -5.81 -20.63 -15.51
N GLY A 236 -5.16 -21.73 -15.87
CA GLY A 236 -4.06 -22.30 -15.10
C GLY A 236 -2.90 -21.30 -15.02
N ILE A 237 -2.47 -21.03 -13.80
CA ILE A 237 -1.20 -20.36 -13.51
C ILE A 237 -0.16 -21.47 -13.40
N THR A 238 0.72 -21.56 -14.40
CA THR A 238 2.03 -22.20 -14.25
C THR A 238 3.09 -21.31 -14.87
N ARG A 239 4.05 -20.96 -14.00
CA ARG A 239 5.37 -20.35 -14.20
C ARG A 239 5.48 -18.86 -14.49
#